data_AF-A0A8B8X4V8-F1
#
_entry.id   AF-A0A8B8X4V8-F1
#
_cell.length_a   1.000
_cell.length_b   1.000
_cell.length_c   1.000
_cell.angle_alpha   90.00
_cell.angle_beta   90.00
_cell.angle_gamma   90.00
#
_symmetry.space_group_name_H-M   'P 1'
#
loop_
_entity.id
_entity.type
_entity.pdbx_description
1 polymer ?
#
loop_
_entity_poly.entity_id
_entity_poly.type
_entity_poly.pdbx_seq_one_letter_code
_entity_poly.pdbx_strand_id
1 'polypeptide(L)'
;MPRPLTPPLPPCAVAAQSVPCSRRRGPVACSVVQVYSRSTMWSRQRGGLKPLRCGVEQLRCRRREREAALRKARREQQLVSKRLLRDEALEEAEEGCVAMIFGEAEIQQFLRLAQRGTEEKEREGALVSLRRGLQRPETQQTFISSVLGSTLPQHMLQLLQPGPKLNLGVAVEFAWCLHYIICSQVNNALLITQGALSTLGLLLLDLAGAVQRTEDAGLELLACPVLRCLSNLLTEAAAEAVGGQLQLRDERVVAALFILLQFLLQKQPSLLPEGLWLLNNLTANSPSFCTSLLSLDLIEPLLHLLSVSNVVSVLVLTVLCNVAEKGPAYCQRLWPGPLLSSLLDTLAFSDTEVVGQSLELLQLLFLYQPGAAQAFLQQSGLQALQRHEEVAQLQDRVHALQQTALHG
;
A
#
# COMPACT_ATOMS: atom_id res chain seq x y z
N MET A 1 -25.06 58.64 -14.77
CA MET A 1 -23.73 58.93 -14.19
C MET A 1 -22.66 58.64 -15.23
N PRO A 2 -21.88 59.65 -15.65
CA PRO A 2 -20.90 59.56 -16.73
C PRO A 2 -19.46 59.29 -16.21
N ARG A 3 -18.69 58.50 -17.00
CA ARG A 3 -17.25 58.62 -17.41
C ARG A 3 -16.14 58.93 -16.37
N PRO A 4 -14.88 58.44 -16.54
CA PRO A 4 -14.10 58.69 -17.76
C PRO A 4 -13.16 57.59 -18.28
N LEU A 5 -12.69 57.88 -19.50
CA LEU A 5 -11.74 57.19 -20.37
C LEU A 5 -10.32 57.81 -20.25
N THR A 6 -9.33 57.04 -20.74
CA THR A 6 -7.97 57.37 -21.26
C THR A 6 -6.80 57.42 -20.26
N PRO A 7 -5.51 57.24 -20.69
CA PRO A 7 -4.92 56.78 -21.98
C PRO A 7 -3.79 55.68 -21.83
N PRO A 8 -3.07 55.27 -22.91
CA PRO A 8 -2.12 54.13 -22.93
C PRO A 8 -0.60 54.45 -23.07
N LEU A 9 0.24 53.46 -22.72
CA LEU A 9 1.65 53.13 -23.17
C LEU A 9 2.80 54.11 -22.80
N PRO A 10 4.10 53.70 -22.67
CA PRO A 10 4.84 52.84 -23.63
C PRO A 10 5.92 51.87 -23.02
N PRO A 11 6.74 51.17 -23.86
CA PRO A 11 7.46 49.95 -23.51
C PRO A 11 8.94 50.19 -23.16
N CYS A 12 9.61 49.19 -22.58
CA CYS A 12 11.06 49.04 -22.72
C CYS A 12 11.39 47.58 -23.00
N ALA A 13 11.88 47.35 -24.21
CA ALA A 13 12.50 46.12 -24.67
C ALA A 13 14.02 46.33 -24.78
N VAL A 14 14.74 45.21 -24.93
CA VAL A 14 16.10 45.08 -25.53
C VAL A 14 17.24 45.44 -24.56
N ALA A 15 18.38 44.73 -24.41
CA ALA A 15 19.05 43.57 -25.03
C ALA A 15 20.07 43.07 -23.97
N ALA A 16 20.37 41.78 -23.81
CA ALA A 16 21.16 40.89 -24.68
C ALA A 16 22.58 41.39 -25.03
N GLN A 17 23.60 40.77 -24.44
CA GLN A 17 24.97 40.52 -24.94
C GLN A 17 25.70 39.72 -23.81
N SER A 18 26.12 38.45 -23.89
CA SER A 18 26.85 37.67 -24.91
C SER A 18 28.23 38.31 -25.17
N VAL A 19 29.42 37.72 -24.99
CA VAL A 19 29.98 36.34 -24.83
C VAL A 19 31.45 36.54 -24.28
N PRO A 20 32.48 35.72 -24.57
CA PRO A 20 32.88 34.36 -24.13
C PRO A 20 34.19 34.32 -23.31
N CYS A 21 34.52 33.18 -22.68
CA CYS A 21 35.82 32.54 -22.97
C CYS A 21 35.92 31.09 -22.48
N SER A 22 36.43 30.28 -23.40
CA SER A 22 36.71 28.85 -23.38
C SER A 22 37.68 28.35 -22.30
N ARG A 23 37.50 27.10 -21.85
CA ARG A 23 38.60 26.11 -21.76
C ARG A 23 38.10 24.66 -21.63
N ARG A 24 38.68 23.82 -22.48
CA ARG A 24 38.57 22.35 -22.57
C ARG A 24 39.08 21.66 -21.30
N ARG A 25 38.48 20.53 -20.91
CA ARG A 25 39.15 19.21 -20.67
C ARG A 25 38.10 18.13 -20.35
N GLY A 26 38.46 16.89 -20.72
CA GLY A 26 37.63 15.68 -20.80
C GLY A 26 37.12 15.07 -19.47
N PRO A 27 36.70 13.79 -19.50
CA PRO A 27 35.68 13.22 -18.64
C PRO A 27 36.25 12.72 -17.31
N VAL A 28 35.47 12.79 -16.23
CA VAL A 28 35.80 12.10 -14.98
C VAL A 28 34.61 11.25 -14.57
N ALA A 29 34.84 9.95 -14.61
CA ALA A 29 33.97 8.92 -14.09
C ALA A 29 33.70 9.15 -12.59
N CYS A 30 32.44 9.13 -12.18
CA CYS A 30 32.07 9.02 -10.77
C CYS A 30 32.38 7.61 -10.30
N SER A 31 33.49 7.50 -9.57
CA SER A 31 33.88 6.31 -8.83
C SER A 31 32.89 6.04 -7.70
N VAL A 32 32.55 4.76 -7.56
CA VAL A 32 31.86 4.14 -6.43
C VAL A 32 32.58 4.53 -5.13
N VAL A 33 31.90 5.24 -4.24
CA VAL A 33 32.38 5.46 -2.86
C VAL A 33 31.63 4.49 -1.94
N GLN A 34 32.35 3.45 -1.53
CA GLN A 34 32.06 2.68 -0.32
C GLN A 34 32.02 3.64 0.88
N VAL A 35 30.89 3.71 1.57
CA VAL A 35 30.84 4.31 2.91
C VAL A 35 30.91 3.19 3.93
N TYR A 36 32.11 3.06 4.52
CA TYR A 36 32.38 2.30 5.73
C TYR A 36 31.52 2.82 6.89
N SER A 37 30.85 1.89 7.57
CA SER A 37 30.27 2.08 8.89
C SER A 37 31.37 2.49 9.88
N ARG A 38 31.25 3.68 10.46
CA ARG A 38 31.99 4.09 11.66
C ARG A 38 31.00 4.32 12.78
N SER A 39 30.92 3.32 13.65
CA SER A 39 30.42 3.43 15.02
C SER A 39 31.09 4.62 15.72
N THR A 40 30.30 5.54 16.27
CA THR A 40 30.79 6.52 17.24
C THR A 40 30.19 6.22 18.60
N MET A 41 31.10 5.89 19.52
CA MET A 41 30.89 5.70 20.95
C MET A 41 30.25 6.95 21.56
N TRP A 42 29.20 6.78 22.35
CA TRP A 42 28.74 7.79 23.29
C TRP A 42 29.08 7.34 24.71
N SER A 43 29.98 8.06 25.37
CA SER A 43 30.27 7.89 26.78
C SER A 43 29.78 9.09 27.60
N ARG A 44 29.11 8.71 28.71
CA ARG A 44 28.91 9.40 30.00
C ARG A 44 28.07 10.69 30.11
N GLN A 45 26.95 10.45 30.82
CA GLN A 45 26.48 11.16 32.02
C GLN A 45 26.12 12.64 31.91
N ARG A 46 24.80 12.89 31.94
CA ARG A 46 24.17 13.84 32.88
C ARG A 46 22.77 13.33 33.24
N GLY A 47 22.54 13.17 34.54
CA GLY A 47 21.25 12.81 35.11
C GLY A 47 20.23 13.95 34.97
N GLY A 48 18.97 13.55 34.85
CA GLY A 48 17.83 14.44 34.75
C GLY A 48 16.64 13.63 34.26
N LEU A 49 15.64 13.46 35.12
CA LEU A 49 14.39 12.72 34.89
C LEU A 49 13.88 12.90 33.45
N LYS A 50 13.97 11.84 32.62
CA LYS A 50 13.25 11.81 31.35
C LYS A 50 11.76 11.67 31.68
N PRO A 51 10.88 12.59 31.25
CA PRO A 51 9.45 12.38 31.40
C PRO A 51 9.05 11.14 30.59
N LEU A 52 8.25 10.24 31.18
CA LEU A 52 7.75 9.00 30.56
C LEU A 52 7.19 9.23 29.13
N ARG A 53 6.64 10.43 28.86
CA ARG A 53 6.16 10.86 27.53
C ARG A 53 7.22 10.79 26.41
N CYS A 54 8.49 11.00 26.74
CA CYS A 54 9.58 10.98 25.75
C CYS A 54 9.86 9.57 25.22
N GLY A 55 9.63 8.52 26.04
CA GLY A 55 9.83 7.13 25.63
C GLY A 55 8.71 6.58 24.75
N VAL A 56 7.45 6.91 25.06
CA VAL A 56 6.27 6.42 24.33
C VAL A 56 6.23 6.94 22.90
N GLU A 57 6.45 8.24 22.69
CA GLU A 57 6.45 8.79 21.33
C GLU A 57 7.64 8.25 20.52
N GLN A 58 8.80 8.01 21.16
CA GLN A 58 9.93 7.34 20.50
C GLN A 58 9.61 5.91 20.07
N LEU A 59 8.82 5.16 20.85
CA LEU A 59 8.33 3.83 20.47
C LEU A 59 7.42 3.93 19.24
N ARG A 60 6.46 4.86 19.26
CA ARG A 60 5.53 5.10 18.14
C ARG A 60 6.25 5.54 16.87
N CYS A 61 7.21 6.46 16.97
CA CYS A 61 8.02 6.89 15.82
C CYS A 61 8.79 5.73 15.21
N ARG A 62 9.52 4.94 16.02
CA ARG A 62 10.26 3.76 15.54
C ARG A 62 9.34 2.74 14.86
N ARG A 63 8.14 2.54 15.40
CA ARG A 63 7.10 1.71 14.77
C ARG A 63 6.70 2.24 13.40
N ARG A 64 6.32 3.52 13.31
CA ARG A 64 5.91 4.14 12.04
C ARG A 64 6.98 4.03 10.97
N GLU A 65 8.24 4.26 11.35
CA GLU A 65 9.40 4.12 10.45
C GLU A 65 9.57 2.67 9.96
N ARG A 66 9.53 1.70 10.89
CA ARG A 66 9.60 0.27 10.55
C ARG A 66 8.47 -0.15 9.61
N GLU A 67 7.23 0.18 9.95
CA GLU A 67 6.06 -0.17 9.13
C GLU A 67 6.04 0.56 7.78
N ALA A 68 6.56 1.79 7.71
CA ALA A 68 6.77 2.48 6.43
C ALA A 68 7.81 1.76 5.56
N ALA A 69 8.91 1.30 6.16
CA ALA A 69 9.94 0.53 5.45
C ALA A 69 9.38 -0.82 4.95
N LEU A 70 8.59 -1.53 5.75
CA LEU A 70 7.95 -2.79 5.35
C LEU A 70 6.95 -2.60 4.20
N ARG A 71 6.13 -1.54 4.23
CA ARG A 71 5.20 -1.22 3.13
C ARG A 71 5.96 -0.87 1.84
N LYS A 72 7.06 -0.12 1.96
CA LYS A 72 7.96 0.18 0.83
C LYS A 72 8.59 -1.11 0.26
N ALA A 73 9.14 -1.97 1.13
CA ALA A 73 9.74 -3.24 0.72
C ALA A 73 8.72 -4.17 0.03
N ARG A 74 7.50 -4.28 0.56
CA ARG A 74 6.42 -5.05 -0.08
C ARG A 74 6.08 -4.53 -1.46
N ARG A 75 5.99 -3.21 -1.66
CA ARG A 75 5.82 -2.61 -2.99
C ARG A 75 6.99 -2.97 -3.93
N GLU A 76 8.23 -2.88 -3.46
CA GLU A 76 9.42 -3.24 -4.26
C GLU A 76 9.45 -4.74 -4.60
N GLN A 77 8.91 -5.60 -3.74
CA GLN A 77 8.72 -7.02 -4.08
C GLN A 77 7.67 -7.20 -5.18
N GLN A 78 6.59 -6.40 -5.21
CA GLN A 78 5.57 -6.48 -6.26
C GLN A 78 6.09 -6.15 -7.66
N LEU A 79 7.17 -5.37 -7.75
CA LEU A 79 7.88 -5.06 -9.00
C LEU A 79 8.57 -6.28 -9.61
N VAL A 80 9.12 -7.15 -8.76
CA VAL A 80 9.92 -8.31 -9.16
C VAL A 80 9.09 -9.59 -9.15
N SER A 81 8.03 -9.65 -8.34
CA SER A 81 7.08 -10.75 -8.35
C SER A 81 6.29 -10.73 -9.65
N LYS A 82 6.37 -11.80 -10.44
CA LYS A 82 5.41 -12.07 -11.52
C LYS A 82 3.99 -12.11 -10.93
N ARG A 83 2.99 -11.85 -11.77
CA ARG A 83 1.55 -11.80 -11.44
C ARG A 83 1.20 -12.93 -10.44
N LEU A 84 0.66 -12.58 -9.27
CA LEU A 84 -0.11 -13.55 -8.49
C LEU A 84 -1.45 -13.67 -9.20
N LEU A 85 -1.66 -14.73 -10.00
CA LEU A 85 -2.88 -15.55 -10.07
C LEU A 85 -2.92 -16.51 -11.28
N ARG A 86 -3.31 -17.76 -10.96
CA ARG A 86 -4.02 -18.78 -11.74
C ARG A 86 -3.54 -18.99 -13.18
N ASP A 87 -2.76 -20.05 -13.36
CA ASP A 87 -2.26 -20.59 -14.63
C ASP A 87 -1.05 -19.90 -15.25
N GLU A 88 0.06 -19.91 -14.50
CA GLU A 88 1.37 -20.04 -15.16
C GLU A 88 1.33 -21.20 -16.16
N ALA A 89 0.65 -22.32 -15.89
CA ALA A 89 0.57 -23.47 -16.81
C ALA A 89 -0.17 -23.23 -18.14
N LEU A 90 -1.16 -22.32 -18.21
CA LEU A 90 -1.86 -22.01 -19.47
C LEU A 90 -1.17 -20.87 -20.24
N GLU A 91 -0.60 -19.88 -19.54
CA GLU A 91 0.24 -18.88 -20.21
C GLU A 91 1.56 -19.52 -20.67
N GLU A 92 2.21 -20.39 -19.88
CA GLU A 92 3.44 -21.11 -20.22
C GLU A 92 3.27 -22.08 -21.41
N ALA A 93 2.07 -22.67 -21.58
CA ALA A 93 1.77 -23.52 -22.73
C ALA A 93 1.64 -22.73 -24.05
N GLU A 94 1.30 -21.44 -23.99
CA GLU A 94 1.40 -20.49 -25.13
C GLU A 94 2.80 -19.85 -25.24
N GLU A 95 3.62 -19.86 -24.18
CA GLU A 95 4.97 -19.26 -24.09
C GLU A 95 6.08 -20.04 -24.83
N GLY A 96 5.73 -21.04 -25.62
CA GLY A 96 6.62 -21.60 -26.62
C GLY A 96 6.90 -20.64 -27.78
N CYS A 97 7.24 -19.36 -27.54
CA CYS A 97 7.70 -18.45 -28.59
C CYS A 97 8.41 -17.20 -28.04
N VAL A 98 9.72 -17.13 -28.35
CA VAL A 98 10.53 -15.97 -28.74
C VAL A 98 10.27 -14.66 -27.99
N ALA A 99 11.33 -14.05 -27.45
CA ALA A 99 11.36 -12.63 -27.12
C ALA A 99 10.99 -11.80 -28.37
N MET A 100 9.69 -11.58 -28.61
CA MET A 100 9.20 -10.69 -29.64
C MET A 100 9.66 -9.29 -29.27
N ILE A 101 10.67 -8.81 -29.99
CA ILE A 101 11.04 -7.41 -29.97
C ILE A 101 9.93 -6.69 -30.75
N PHE A 102 9.00 -6.08 -30.03
CA PHE A 102 7.97 -5.26 -30.66
C PHE A 102 8.60 -3.99 -31.25
N GLY A 103 8.27 -3.70 -32.50
CA GLY A 103 8.64 -2.43 -33.14
C GLY A 103 7.84 -1.26 -32.58
N GLU A 104 8.36 -0.04 -32.69
CA GLU A 104 7.66 1.19 -32.25
C GLU A 104 6.28 1.32 -32.91
N ALA A 105 6.17 0.96 -34.20
CA ALA A 105 4.91 0.97 -34.94
C ALA A 105 3.84 0.03 -34.36
N GLU A 106 4.25 -1.13 -33.85
CA GLU A 106 3.36 -2.12 -33.24
C GLU A 106 2.86 -1.63 -31.88
N ILE A 107 3.75 -1.05 -31.06
CA ILE A 107 3.37 -0.42 -29.78
C ILE A 107 2.36 0.70 -30.04
N GLN A 108 2.60 1.56 -31.03
CA GLN A 108 1.66 2.62 -31.42
C GLN A 108 0.33 2.08 -31.96
N GLN A 109 0.32 0.92 -32.60
CA GLN A 109 -0.91 0.24 -33.00
C GLN A 109 -1.69 -0.24 -31.77
N PHE A 110 -1.03 -0.91 -30.81
CA PHE A 110 -1.68 -1.35 -29.58
C PHE A 110 -2.26 -0.18 -28.78
N LEU A 111 -1.52 0.94 -28.65
CA LEU A 111 -2.01 2.15 -27.99
C LEU A 111 -3.27 2.70 -28.67
N ARG A 112 -3.28 2.75 -30.01
CA ARG A 112 -4.46 3.21 -30.77
C ARG A 112 -5.67 2.30 -30.58
N LEU A 113 -5.47 0.98 -30.65
CA LEU A 113 -6.55 0.00 -30.46
C LEU A 113 -7.09 0.02 -29.02
N ALA A 114 -6.22 0.15 -28.03
CA ALA A 114 -6.61 0.29 -26.62
C ALA A 114 -7.46 1.54 -26.36
N GLN A 115 -7.20 2.64 -27.07
CA GLN A 115 -7.92 3.91 -26.90
C GLN A 115 -9.18 4.05 -27.76
N ARG A 116 -9.15 3.52 -28.99
CA ARG A 116 -10.15 3.82 -30.03
C ARG A 116 -10.79 2.59 -30.65
N GLY A 117 -10.35 1.38 -30.30
CA GLY A 117 -10.94 0.14 -30.79
C GLY A 117 -12.43 0.10 -30.44
N THR A 118 -13.28 -0.04 -31.44
CA THR A 118 -14.75 -0.08 -31.26
C THR A 118 -15.22 -1.47 -30.85
N GLU A 119 -14.46 -2.51 -31.18
CA GLU A 119 -14.73 -3.89 -30.78
C GLU A 119 -14.06 -4.19 -29.44
N GLU A 120 -14.84 -4.67 -28.46
CA GLU A 120 -14.32 -4.96 -27.11
C GLU A 120 -13.23 -6.02 -27.13
N LYS A 121 -13.37 -7.05 -27.97
CA LYS A 121 -12.38 -8.14 -28.11
C LYS A 121 -11.07 -7.65 -28.71
N GLU A 122 -11.12 -6.74 -29.68
CA GLU A 122 -9.93 -6.13 -30.26
C GLU A 122 -9.21 -5.24 -29.25
N ARG A 123 -9.97 -4.43 -28.51
CA ARG A 123 -9.45 -3.59 -27.43
C ARG A 123 -8.79 -4.43 -26.34
N GLU A 124 -9.46 -5.49 -25.89
CA GLU A 124 -8.93 -6.44 -24.91
C GLU A 124 -7.62 -7.06 -25.40
N GLY A 125 -7.58 -7.58 -26.64
CA GLY A 125 -6.36 -8.15 -27.23
C GLY A 125 -5.19 -7.16 -27.29
N ALA A 126 -5.45 -5.90 -27.63
CA ALA A 126 -4.43 -4.84 -27.60
C ALA A 126 -3.92 -4.58 -26.18
N LEU A 127 -4.80 -4.59 -25.18
CA LEU A 127 -4.43 -4.41 -23.78
C LEU A 127 -3.65 -5.60 -23.23
N VAL A 128 -3.97 -6.83 -23.63
CA VAL A 128 -3.18 -8.02 -23.30
C VAL A 128 -1.75 -7.87 -23.82
N SER A 129 -1.58 -7.41 -25.06
CA SER A 129 -0.25 -7.15 -25.64
C SER A 129 0.51 -6.06 -24.88
N LEU A 130 -0.16 -4.95 -24.52
CA LEU A 130 0.44 -3.89 -23.71
C LEU A 130 0.85 -4.40 -22.33
N ARG A 131 -0.02 -5.16 -21.64
CA ARG A 131 0.26 -5.78 -20.35
C ARG A 131 1.50 -6.68 -20.44
N ARG A 132 1.56 -7.57 -21.43
CA ARG A 132 2.70 -8.49 -21.64
C ARG A 132 4.01 -7.72 -21.83
N GLY A 133 3.98 -6.63 -22.60
CA GLY A 133 5.15 -5.75 -22.80
C GLY A 133 5.57 -4.98 -21.53
N LEU A 134 4.61 -4.55 -20.71
CA LEU A 134 4.85 -3.88 -19.42
C LEU A 134 5.40 -4.83 -18.33
N GLN A 135 5.06 -6.12 -18.43
CA GLN A 135 5.46 -7.15 -17.46
C GLN A 135 6.90 -7.63 -17.64
N ARG A 136 7.42 -7.65 -18.87
CA ARG A 136 8.73 -8.23 -19.21
C ARG A 136 9.87 -7.23 -18.99
N PRO A 137 10.91 -7.54 -18.20
CA PRO A 137 12.01 -6.62 -17.92
C PRO A 137 12.70 -6.08 -19.18
N GLU A 138 12.79 -6.89 -20.23
CA GLU A 138 13.45 -6.55 -21.49
C GLU A 138 12.71 -5.47 -22.29
N THR A 139 11.38 -5.41 -22.19
CA THR A 139 10.54 -4.48 -22.96
C THR A 139 9.89 -3.40 -22.09
N GLN A 140 9.87 -3.58 -20.76
CA GLN A 140 9.12 -2.77 -19.82
C GLN A 140 9.42 -1.27 -19.95
N GLN A 141 10.69 -0.87 -20.02
CA GLN A 141 11.04 0.56 -20.11
C GLN A 141 10.50 1.21 -21.39
N THR A 142 10.57 0.52 -22.53
CA THR A 142 10.05 1.00 -23.82
C THR A 142 8.54 1.15 -23.78
N PHE A 143 7.84 0.17 -23.20
CA PHE A 143 6.38 0.22 -23.06
C PHE A 143 5.94 1.31 -22.07
N ILE A 144 6.61 1.46 -20.92
CA ILE A 144 6.32 2.53 -19.95
C ILE A 144 6.47 3.90 -20.62
N SER A 145 7.59 4.13 -21.31
CA SER A 145 7.84 5.40 -22.01
C SER A 145 6.75 5.70 -23.04
N SER A 146 6.37 4.69 -23.83
CA SER A 146 5.34 4.83 -24.87
C SER A 146 3.94 5.07 -24.29
N VAL A 147 3.58 4.35 -23.23
CA VAL A 147 2.26 4.48 -22.58
C VAL A 147 2.14 5.82 -21.86
N LEU A 148 3.14 6.22 -21.07
CA LEU A 148 3.14 7.50 -20.34
C LEU A 148 3.27 8.70 -21.28
N GLY A 149 3.90 8.55 -22.44
CA GLY A 149 3.93 9.56 -23.51
C GLY A 149 2.62 9.69 -24.28
N SER A 150 1.65 8.79 -24.05
CA SER A 150 0.35 8.79 -24.72
C SER A 150 -0.78 9.29 -23.80
N THR A 151 -1.98 9.47 -24.34
CA THR A 151 -3.21 9.75 -23.57
C THR A 151 -3.83 8.51 -22.93
N LEU A 152 -3.20 7.33 -23.04
CA LEU A 152 -3.78 6.07 -22.58
C LEU A 152 -4.01 6.03 -21.07
N PRO A 153 -3.10 6.50 -20.19
CA PRO A 153 -3.35 6.48 -18.74
C PRO A 153 -4.59 7.29 -18.34
N GLN A 154 -4.77 8.47 -18.92
CA GLN A 154 -5.97 9.31 -18.69
C GLN A 154 -7.23 8.61 -19.18
N HIS A 155 -7.17 7.98 -20.35
CA HIS A 155 -8.28 7.24 -20.92
C HIS A 155 -8.66 6.00 -20.08
N MET A 156 -7.66 5.25 -19.59
CA MET A 156 -7.85 4.13 -18.65
C MET A 156 -8.59 4.62 -17.39
N LEU A 157 -8.14 5.72 -16.79
CA LEU A 157 -8.77 6.29 -15.60
C LEU A 157 -10.19 6.79 -15.86
N GLN A 158 -10.50 7.29 -17.06
CA GLN A 158 -11.86 7.69 -17.43
C GLN A 158 -12.79 6.48 -17.60
N LEU A 159 -12.34 5.43 -18.31
CA LEU A 159 -13.15 4.25 -18.57
C LEU A 159 -13.34 3.34 -17.34
N LEU A 160 -12.41 3.39 -16.38
CA LEU A 160 -12.53 2.67 -15.11
C LEU A 160 -13.43 3.38 -14.09
N GLN A 161 -13.94 4.58 -14.38
CA GLN A 161 -14.94 5.20 -13.50
C GLN A 161 -16.23 4.38 -13.50
N PRO A 162 -16.93 4.27 -12.34
CA PRO A 162 -18.24 3.64 -12.30
C PRO A 162 -19.19 4.30 -13.31
N GLY A 163 -19.75 3.52 -14.23
CA GLY A 163 -20.45 4.04 -15.40
C GLY A 163 -21.04 2.92 -16.28
N PRO A 164 -21.43 3.19 -17.55
CA PRO A 164 -21.90 2.14 -18.45
C PRO A 164 -20.86 1.00 -18.50
N LYS A 165 -21.33 -0.24 -18.31
CA LYS A 165 -20.50 -1.41 -18.03
C LYS A 165 -19.43 -1.60 -19.12
N LEU A 166 -18.21 -1.15 -18.83
CA LEU A 166 -17.03 -1.62 -19.53
C LEU A 166 -16.98 -3.14 -19.38
N ASN A 167 -16.68 -3.85 -20.46
CA ASN A 167 -16.47 -5.29 -20.41
C ASN A 167 -15.47 -5.66 -19.30
N LEU A 168 -15.78 -6.70 -18.53
CA LEU A 168 -14.95 -7.14 -17.41
C LEU A 168 -13.52 -7.48 -17.86
N GLY A 169 -13.33 -8.14 -19.00
CA GLY A 169 -12.01 -8.47 -19.55
C GLY A 169 -11.19 -7.21 -19.86
N VAL A 170 -11.81 -6.22 -20.49
CA VAL A 170 -11.18 -4.92 -20.76
C VAL A 170 -10.83 -4.19 -19.45
N ALA A 171 -11.73 -4.19 -18.47
CA ALA A 171 -11.50 -3.56 -17.17
C ALA A 171 -10.32 -4.23 -16.42
N VAL A 172 -10.26 -5.56 -16.45
CA VAL A 172 -9.15 -6.34 -15.89
C VAL A 172 -7.83 -5.93 -16.55
N GLU A 173 -7.76 -5.94 -17.88
CA GLU A 173 -6.50 -5.64 -18.57
C GLU A 173 -6.08 -4.16 -18.43
N PHE A 174 -7.02 -3.21 -18.35
CA PHE A 174 -6.70 -1.83 -17.97
C PHE A 174 -6.11 -1.75 -16.56
N ALA A 175 -6.74 -2.40 -15.57
CA ALA A 175 -6.25 -2.39 -14.20
C ALA A 175 -4.86 -3.02 -14.08
N TRP A 176 -4.56 -4.07 -14.85
CA TRP A 176 -3.23 -4.67 -14.89
C TRP A 176 -2.18 -3.81 -15.61
N CYS A 177 -2.53 -3.14 -16.69
CA CYS A 177 -1.64 -2.16 -17.31
C CYS A 177 -1.30 -1.04 -16.32
N LEU A 178 -2.31 -0.47 -15.65
CA LEU A 178 -2.11 0.53 -14.60
C LEU A 178 -1.25 -0.01 -13.47
N HIS A 179 -1.47 -1.25 -13.03
CA HIS A 179 -0.65 -1.88 -12.00
C HIS A 179 0.83 -1.88 -12.35
N TYR A 180 1.21 -2.34 -13.55
CA TYR A 180 2.61 -2.38 -13.97
C TYR A 180 3.22 -0.98 -14.12
N ILE A 181 2.46 -0.02 -14.65
CA ILE A 181 2.90 1.38 -14.72
C ILE A 181 3.14 1.93 -13.31
N ILE A 182 2.20 1.72 -12.38
CA ILE A 182 2.30 2.20 -11.00
C ILE A 182 3.46 1.52 -10.26
N CYS A 183 3.62 0.22 -10.42
CA CYS A 183 4.72 -0.53 -9.82
C CYS A 183 6.07 0.00 -10.29
N SER A 184 6.19 0.40 -11.57
CA SER A 184 7.43 0.95 -12.13
C SER A 184 7.95 2.21 -11.42
N GLN A 185 7.10 2.89 -10.63
CA GLN A 185 7.40 4.15 -9.94
C GLN A 185 7.76 5.30 -10.89
N VAL A 186 7.51 5.14 -12.20
CA VAL A 186 7.73 6.20 -13.17
C VAL A 186 6.51 7.12 -13.20
N ASN A 187 6.69 8.34 -12.69
CA ASN A 187 5.71 9.43 -12.79
C ASN A 187 4.35 9.14 -12.12
N ASN A 188 4.34 8.40 -11.01
CA ASN A 188 3.12 8.14 -10.24
C ASN A 188 2.47 9.42 -9.70
N ALA A 189 3.27 10.45 -9.38
CA ALA A 189 2.74 11.77 -9.04
C ALA A 189 1.77 12.31 -10.10
N LEU A 190 2.08 12.14 -11.40
CA LEU A 190 1.18 12.53 -12.48
C LEU A 190 -0.13 11.72 -12.44
N LEU A 191 -0.06 10.39 -12.28
CA LEU A 191 -1.26 9.55 -12.18
C LEU A 191 -2.15 9.97 -10.99
N ILE A 192 -1.55 10.31 -9.85
CA ILE A 192 -2.29 10.78 -8.68
C ILE A 192 -2.95 12.14 -8.99
N THR A 193 -2.24 13.08 -9.62
CA THR A 193 -2.83 14.38 -10.02
C THR A 193 -3.94 14.24 -11.08
N GLN A 194 -3.91 13.17 -11.88
CA GLN A 194 -4.97 12.82 -12.82
C GLN A 194 -6.17 12.12 -12.17
N GLY A 195 -6.17 11.96 -10.84
CA GLY A 195 -7.30 11.40 -10.09
C GLY A 195 -7.26 9.88 -9.93
N ALA A 196 -6.11 9.22 -10.13
CA ALA A 196 -6.02 7.76 -10.04
C ALA A 196 -6.53 7.20 -8.70
N LEU A 197 -6.18 7.83 -7.57
CA LEU A 197 -6.66 7.41 -6.25
C LEU A 197 -8.18 7.50 -6.13
N SER A 198 -8.78 8.58 -6.64
CA SER A 198 -10.24 8.80 -6.60
C SER A 198 -10.97 7.82 -7.51
N THR A 199 -10.52 7.65 -8.75
CA THR A 199 -11.10 6.68 -9.70
C THR A 199 -11.04 5.26 -9.16
N LEU A 200 -9.85 4.80 -8.72
CA LEU A 200 -9.68 3.45 -8.20
C LEU A 200 -10.44 3.23 -6.89
N GLY A 201 -10.55 4.26 -6.04
CA GLY A 201 -11.39 4.24 -4.85
C GLY A 201 -12.85 4.02 -5.21
N LEU A 202 -13.40 4.81 -6.14
CA LEU A 202 -14.78 4.65 -6.61
C LEU A 202 -15.03 3.29 -7.27
N LEU A 203 -14.08 2.80 -8.07
CA LEU A 203 -14.13 1.46 -8.66
C LEU A 203 -14.17 0.38 -7.57
N LEU A 204 -13.41 0.53 -6.48
CA LEU A 204 -13.47 -0.40 -5.34
C LEU A 204 -14.87 -0.44 -4.70
N LEU A 205 -15.52 0.72 -4.54
CA LEU A 205 -16.90 0.78 -4.04
C LEU A 205 -17.88 0.07 -5.01
N ASP A 206 -17.75 0.30 -6.31
CA ASP A 206 -18.62 -0.33 -7.30
C ASP A 206 -18.40 -1.85 -7.36
N LEU A 207 -17.13 -2.30 -7.29
CA LEU A 207 -16.76 -3.71 -7.18
C LEU A 207 -17.39 -4.38 -5.96
N ALA A 208 -17.33 -3.73 -4.79
CA ALA A 208 -17.97 -4.25 -3.58
C ALA A 208 -19.48 -4.39 -3.76
N GLY A 209 -20.13 -3.39 -4.38
CA GLY A 209 -21.55 -3.48 -4.72
C GLY A 209 -21.85 -4.56 -5.75
N ALA A 210 -20.99 -4.78 -6.74
CA ALA A 210 -21.16 -5.81 -7.76
C ALA A 210 -21.09 -7.21 -7.13
N VAL A 211 -20.07 -7.47 -6.31
CA VAL A 211 -19.88 -8.71 -5.56
C VAL A 211 -21.11 -9.11 -4.72
N GLN A 212 -21.84 -8.13 -4.19
CA GLN A 212 -23.06 -8.39 -3.42
C GLN A 212 -24.30 -8.71 -4.30
N ARG A 213 -24.27 -8.33 -5.58
CA ARG A 213 -25.40 -8.46 -6.51
C ARG A 213 -25.27 -9.64 -7.47
N THR A 214 -24.06 -10.07 -7.80
CA THR A 214 -23.80 -11.12 -8.78
C THR A 214 -23.14 -12.34 -8.14
N GLU A 215 -23.48 -13.52 -8.63
CA GLU A 215 -22.77 -14.78 -8.35
C GLU A 215 -21.53 -14.96 -9.25
N ASP A 216 -21.27 -14.01 -10.17
CA ASP A 216 -20.25 -14.11 -11.23
C ASP A 216 -18.85 -14.47 -10.72
N ALA A 217 -18.30 -15.50 -11.34
CA ALA A 217 -16.89 -15.86 -11.26
C ALA A 217 -16.05 -14.88 -12.10
N GLY A 218 -15.00 -14.29 -11.53
CA GLY A 218 -14.05 -13.46 -12.25
C GLY A 218 -13.87 -12.04 -11.71
N LEU A 219 -14.71 -11.57 -10.78
CA LEU A 219 -14.53 -10.25 -10.14
C LEU A 219 -13.23 -10.17 -9.32
N GLU A 220 -12.74 -11.31 -8.82
CA GLU A 220 -11.44 -11.43 -8.17
C GLU A 220 -10.27 -11.03 -9.08
N LEU A 221 -10.41 -11.21 -10.39
CA LEU A 221 -9.39 -10.85 -11.39
C LEU A 221 -9.25 -9.34 -11.55
N LEU A 222 -10.32 -8.58 -11.30
CA LEU A 222 -10.32 -7.12 -11.30
C LEU A 222 -9.98 -6.57 -9.90
N ALA A 223 -10.47 -7.21 -8.83
CA ALA A 223 -10.18 -6.79 -7.46
C ALA A 223 -8.67 -6.77 -7.17
N CYS A 224 -7.93 -7.81 -7.58
CA CYS A 224 -6.49 -7.92 -7.34
C CYS A 224 -5.68 -6.71 -7.86
N PRO A 225 -5.70 -6.37 -9.17
CA PRO A 225 -4.93 -5.24 -9.67
C PRO A 225 -5.40 -3.91 -9.10
N VAL A 226 -6.71 -3.73 -8.81
CA VAL A 226 -7.22 -2.50 -8.19
C VAL A 226 -6.67 -2.32 -6.78
N LEU A 227 -6.69 -3.37 -5.95
CA LEU A 227 -6.12 -3.36 -4.60
C LEU A 227 -4.61 -3.06 -4.62
N ARG A 228 -3.88 -3.66 -5.56
CA ARG A 228 -2.43 -3.41 -5.73
C ARG A 228 -2.15 -1.98 -6.20
N CYS A 229 -2.90 -1.46 -7.17
CA CYS A 229 -2.78 -0.08 -7.63
C CYS A 229 -2.99 0.92 -6.48
N LEU A 230 -4.08 0.78 -5.73
CA LEU A 230 -4.39 1.65 -4.59
C LEU A 230 -3.29 1.60 -3.53
N SER A 231 -2.85 0.39 -3.15
CA SER A 231 -1.83 0.21 -2.13
C SER A 231 -0.47 0.81 -2.52
N ASN A 232 -0.07 0.65 -3.79
CA ASN A 232 1.17 1.22 -4.31
C ASN A 232 1.13 2.75 -4.33
N LEU A 233 0.04 3.34 -4.86
CA LEU A 233 -0.15 4.78 -4.91
C LEU A 233 -0.20 5.40 -3.51
N LEU A 234 -0.88 4.77 -2.54
CA LEU A 234 -0.93 5.25 -1.16
C LEU A 234 0.44 5.19 -0.47
N THR A 235 1.26 4.17 -0.77
CA THR A 235 2.61 4.07 -0.22
C THR A 235 3.50 5.23 -0.70
N GLU A 236 3.32 5.69 -1.95
CA GLU A 236 4.07 6.82 -2.50
C GLU A 236 3.52 8.18 -2.09
N ALA A 237 2.18 8.35 -2.11
CA ALA A 237 1.53 9.58 -1.67
C ALA A 237 1.88 9.92 -0.21
N ALA A 238 2.12 8.92 0.63
CA ALA A 238 2.59 9.11 2.00
C ALA A 238 4.03 9.64 2.08
N ALA A 239 4.90 9.31 1.12
CA ALA A 239 6.28 9.79 1.06
C ALA A 239 6.36 11.22 0.49
N GLU A 240 5.52 11.53 -0.50
CA GLU A 240 5.51 12.81 -1.23
C GLU A 240 4.56 13.87 -0.64
N ALA A 241 4.01 13.63 0.56
CA ALA A 241 3.02 14.50 1.22
C ALA A 241 3.61 15.83 1.74
N VAL A 242 4.20 16.63 0.85
CA VAL A 242 4.38 18.08 1.01
C VAL A 242 3.18 18.74 0.31
N GLY A 243 2.06 18.95 1.02
CA GLY A 243 0.94 19.77 0.50
C GLY A 243 -0.48 19.22 0.57
N GLY A 244 -0.76 18.06 1.18
CA GLY A 244 -2.10 17.66 1.65
C GLY A 244 -3.22 17.40 0.63
N GLN A 245 -3.01 17.63 -0.68
CA GLN A 245 -4.04 17.54 -1.72
C GLN A 245 -4.19 16.15 -2.39
N LEU A 246 -3.27 15.21 -2.15
CA LEU A 246 -3.15 13.95 -2.91
C LEU A 246 -3.60 12.71 -2.11
N GLN A 247 -4.77 12.74 -1.45
CA GLN A 247 -5.19 11.65 -0.56
C GLN A 247 -6.57 11.06 -0.91
N LEU A 248 -6.67 9.72 -0.83
CA LEU A 248 -7.95 9.02 -0.77
C LEU A 248 -8.58 9.26 0.59
N ARG A 249 -9.74 9.94 0.63
CA ARG A 249 -10.43 10.36 1.88
C ARG A 249 -11.79 9.71 2.09
N ASP A 250 -12.29 8.96 1.11
CA ASP A 250 -13.61 8.35 1.21
C ASP A 250 -13.59 7.16 2.17
N GLU A 251 -14.10 7.36 3.38
CA GLU A 251 -14.14 6.35 4.44
C GLU A 251 -15.00 5.13 4.10
N ARG A 252 -15.94 5.25 3.15
CA ARG A 252 -16.75 4.12 2.66
C ARG A 252 -15.89 3.02 2.03
N VAL A 253 -14.67 3.34 1.61
CA VAL A 253 -13.66 2.38 1.15
C VAL A 253 -13.40 1.29 2.19
N VAL A 254 -13.49 1.59 3.50
CA VAL A 254 -13.31 0.58 4.56
C VAL A 254 -14.40 -0.48 4.48
N ALA A 255 -15.67 -0.07 4.40
CA ALA A 255 -16.79 -1.01 4.26
C ALA A 255 -16.68 -1.84 2.95
N ALA A 256 -16.37 -1.18 1.84
CA ALA A 256 -16.17 -1.84 0.54
C ALA A 256 -15.05 -2.88 0.61
N LEU A 257 -13.94 -2.56 1.27
CA LEU A 257 -12.81 -3.46 1.43
C LEU A 257 -13.18 -4.70 2.24
N PHE A 258 -13.99 -4.58 3.30
CA PHE A 258 -14.44 -5.75 4.06
C PHE A 258 -15.39 -6.64 3.29
N ILE A 259 -16.29 -6.07 2.48
CA ILE A 259 -17.14 -6.85 1.56
C ILE A 259 -16.25 -7.65 0.60
N LEU A 260 -15.22 -7.01 0.03
CA LEU A 260 -14.27 -7.68 -0.86
C LEU A 260 -13.43 -8.73 -0.13
N LEU A 261 -12.98 -8.48 1.10
CA LEU A 261 -12.25 -9.48 1.89
C LEU A 261 -13.12 -10.73 2.14
N GLN A 262 -14.40 -10.57 2.47
CA GLN A 262 -15.31 -11.71 2.63
C GLN A 262 -15.50 -12.48 1.32
N PHE A 263 -15.63 -11.77 0.20
CA PHE A 263 -15.69 -12.40 -1.12
C PHE A 263 -14.41 -13.15 -1.49
N LEU A 264 -13.24 -12.54 -1.28
CA LEU A 264 -11.94 -13.16 -1.54
C LEU A 264 -11.68 -14.36 -0.64
N LEU A 265 -12.13 -14.31 0.63
CA LEU A 265 -12.05 -15.45 1.55
C LEU A 265 -12.81 -16.68 1.01
N GLN A 266 -13.90 -16.48 0.27
CA GLN A 266 -14.68 -17.57 -0.30
C GLN A 266 -14.17 -18.02 -1.69
N LYS A 267 -13.74 -17.08 -2.53
CA LYS A 267 -13.39 -17.37 -3.93
C LYS A 267 -11.90 -17.64 -4.15
N GLN A 268 -11.03 -16.86 -3.53
CA GLN A 268 -9.59 -16.87 -3.80
C GLN A 268 -8.79 -16.36 -2.58
N PRO A 269 -8.67 -17.16 -1.50
CA PRO A 269 -8.04 -16.72 -0.24
C PRO A 269 -6.61 -16.21 -0.37
N SER A 270 -5.87 -16.66 -1.39
CA SER A 270 -4.51 -16.20 -1.70
C SER A 270 -4.42 -14.70 -2.00
N LEU A 271 -5.55 -14.02 -2.26
CA LEU A 271 -5.63 -12.58 -2.50
C LEU A 271 -6.00 -11.74 -1.28
N LEU A 272 -6.38 -12.36 -0.16
CA LEU A 272 -6.63 -11.64 1.10
C LEU A 272 -5.47 -10.72 1.51
N PRO A 273 -4.18 -11.11 1.32
CA PRO A 273 -3.07 -10.22 1.64
C PRO A 273 -3.09 -8.89 0.88
N GLU A 274 -3.65 -8.81 -0.34
CA GLU A 274 -3.72 -7.56 -1.09
C GLU A 274 -4.74 -6.59 -0.49
N GLY A 275 -5.90 -7.12 -0.05
CA GLY A 275 -6.91 -6.31 0.62
C GLY A 275 -6.45 -5.83 2.00
N LEU A 276 -5.82 -6.71 2.78
CA LEU A 276 -5.30 -6.34 4.10
C LEU A 276 -4.11 -5.38 4.02
N TRP A 277 -3.30 -5.47 2.95
CA TRP A 277 -2.24 -4.50 2.71
C TRP A 277 -2.78 -3.10 2.37
N LEU A 278 -3.87 -3.02 1.61
CA LEU A 278 -4.58 -1.76 1.41
C LEU A 278 -5.09 -1.20 2.74
N LEU A 279 -5.72 -2.04 3.58
CA LEU A 279 -6.22 -1.63 4.89
C LEU A 279 -5.10 -1.14 5.82
N ASN A 280 -3.94 -1.80 5.81
CA ASN A 280 -2.76 -1.34 6.53
C ASN A 280 -2.33 0.06 6.09
N ASN A 281 -2.24 0.30 4.78
CA ASN A 281 -1.92 1.63 4.24
C ASN A 281 -2.93 2.71 4.66
N LEU A 282 -4.23 2.40 4.60
CA LEU A 282 -5.30 3.33 4.99
C LEU A 282 -5.24 3.69 6.48
N THR A 283 -4.98 2.72 7.35
CA THR A 283 -4.97 2.89 8.82
C THR A 283 -3.67 3.48 9.37
N ALA A 284 -2.55 3.37 8.65
CA ALA A 284 -1.22 3.76 9.12
C ALA A 284 -1.17 5.19 9.70
N ASN A 285 -1.67 6.20 8.97
CA ASN A 285 -1.60 7.61 9.37
C ASN A 285 -2.95 8.34 9.39
N SER A 286 -4.08 7.63 9.26
CA SER A 286 -5.41 8.25 9.24
C SER A 286 -6.24 7.87 10.46
N PRO A 287 -6.49 8.79 11.40
CA PRO A 287 -7.46 8.58 12.48
C PRO A 287 -8.87 8.27 11.97
N SER A 288 -9.25 8.82 10.81
CA SER A 288 -10.60 8.72 10.29
C SER A 288 -10.90 7.31 9.75
N PHE A 289 -9.96 6.70 9.02
CA PHE A 289 -10.06 5.29 8.62
C PHE A 289 -10.05 4.33 9.82
N CYS A 290 -9.24 4.60 10.86
CA CYS A 290 -9.29 3.82 12.10
C CYS A 290 -10.64 3.96 12.82
N THR A 291 -11.21 5.18 12.87
CA THR A 291 -12.54 5.41 13.45
C THR A 291 -13.61 4.69 12.67
N SER A 292 -13.56 4.71 11.34
CA SER A 292 -14.49 3.97 10.48
C SER A 292 -14.43 2.46 10.72
N LEU A 293 -13.23 1.88 10.86
CA LEU A 293 -13.07 0.46 11.20
C LEU A 293 -13.77 0.11 12.51
N LEU A 294 -13.58 0.93 13.55
CA LEU A 294 -14.21 0.72 14.86
C LEU A 294 -15.72 0.97 14.82
N SER A 295 -16.19 2.00 14.13
CA SER A 295 -17.62 2.37 14.06
C SER A 295 -18.46 1.43 13.21
N LEU A 296 -17.83 0.62 12.36
CA LEU A 296 -18.47 -0.45 11.59
C LEU A 296 -18.34 -1.83 12.27
N ASP A 297 -17.84 -1.88 13.51
CA ASP A 297 -17.64 -3.11 14.30
C ASP A 297 -16.79 -4.18 13.59
N LEU A 298 -15.77 -3.74 12.85
CA LEU A 298 -14.97 -4.60 11.97
C LEU A 298 -13.78 -5.28 12.67
N ILE A 299 -13.65 -5.15 13.99
CA ILE A 299 -12.59 -5.80 14.77
C ILE A 299 -12.77 -7.32 14.77
N GLU A 300 -13.95 -7.82 15.12
CA GLU A 300 -14.20 -9.25 15.16
C GLU A 300 -14.09 -9.92 13.78
N PRO A 301 -14.63 -9.34 12.68
CA PRO A 301 -14.35 -9.80 11.33
C PRO A 301 -12.86 -9.90 10.98
N LEU A 302 -12.01 -8.99 11.48
CA LEU A 302 -10.56 -9.09 11.29
C LEU A 302 -9.96 -10.24 12.10
N LEU A 303 -10.38 -10.42 13.35
CA LEU A 303 -9.88 -11.49 14.21
C LEU A 303 -10.18 -12.88 13.62
N HIS A 304 -11.32 -13.05 12.96
CA HIS A 304 -11.65 -14.28 12.24
C HIS A 304 -10.66 -14.64 11.11
N LEU A 305 -9.91 -13.68 10.59
CA LEU A 305 -8.90 -13.93 9.54
C LEU A 305 -7.56 -14.42 10.11
N LEU A 306 -7.34 -14.36 11.42
CA LEU A 306 -6.05 -14.72 12.05
C LEU A 306 -5.65 -16.19 11.83
N SER A 307 -6.59 -17.09 11.55
CA SER A 307 -6.33 -18.51 11.32
C SER A 307 -6.09 -18.88 9.85
N VAL A 308 -6.21 -17.93 8.91
CA VAL A 308 -6.15 -18.22 7.48
C VAL A 308 -4.74 -18.55 7.00
N SER A 309 -3.74 -17.74 7.38
CA SER A 309 -2.32 -17.98 7.10
C SER A 309 -1.45 -16.97 7.87
N ASN A 310 -0.18 -17.29 8.13
CA ASN A 310 0.73 -16.38 8.85
C ASN A 310 0.81 -14.99 8.22
N VAL A 311 0.86 -14.90 6.88
CA VAL A 311 0.89 -13.61 6.15
C VAL A 311 -0.37 -12.79 6.42
N VAL A 312 -1.53 -13.44 6.45
CA VAL A 312 -2.81 -12.80 6.78
C VAL A 312 -2.82 -12.36 8.25
N SER A 313 -2.38 -13.22 9.17
CA SER A 313 -2.32 -12.91 10.60
C SER A 313 -1.43 -11.71 10.89
N VAL A 314 -0.23 -11.66 10.29
CA VAL A 314 0.68 -10.51 10.41
C VAL A 314 -0.02 -9.23 9.95
N LEU A 315 -0.66 -9.22 8.77
CA LEU A 315 -1.32 -8.01 8.26
C LEU A 315 -2.51 -7.56 9.13
N VAL A 316 -3.31 -8.50 9.62
CA VAL A 316 -4.41 -8.21 10.55
C VAL A 316 -3.87 -7.57 11.82
N LEU A 317 -2.85 -8.18 12.44
CA LEU A 317 -2.24 -7.66 13.66
C LEU A 317 -1.59 -6.29 13.41
N THR A 318 -0.95 -6.07 12.27
CA THR A 318 -0.40 -4.76 11.88
C THR A 318 -1.48 -3.69 11.79
N VAL A 319 -2.65 -4.00 11.20
CA VAL A 319 -3.80 -3.09 11.15
C VAL A 319 -4.29 -2.76 12.56
N LEU A 320 -4.43 -3.76 13.43
CA LEU A 320 -4.87 -3.55 14.82
C LEU A 320 -3.85 -2.73 15.62
N CYS A 321 -2.55 -2.94 15.39
CA CYS A 321 -1.49 -2.11 15.93
C CYS A 321 -1.62 -0.65 15.44
N ASN A 322 -1.94 -0.41 14.16
CA ASN A 322 -2.18 0.95 13.66
C ASN A 322 -3.35 1.64 14.38
N VAL A 323 -4.40 0.89 14.72
CA VAL A 323 -5.55 1.39 15.49
C VAL A 323 -5.14 1.69 16.93
N ALA A 324 -4.50 0.73 17.62
CA ALA A 324 -4.03 0.90 19.00
C ALA A 324 -3.03 2.05 19.16
N GLU A 325 -2.15 2.24 18.17
CA GLU A 325 -1.17 3.33 18.16
C GLU A 325 -1.81 4.72 18.15
N LYS A 326 -3.09 4.87 17.75
CA LYS A 326 -3.78 6.17 17.77
C LYS A 326 -4.04 6.69 19.19
N GLY A 327 -3.98 5.82 20.20
CA GLY A 327 -3.98 6.20 21.60
C GLY A 327 -5.17 5.67 22.39
N PRO A 328 -5.41 6.22 23.61
CA PRO A 328 -6.24 5.56 24.61
C PRO A 328 -7.70 5.40 24.22
N ALA A 329 -8.28 6.38 23.51
CA ALA A 329 -9.66 6.29 23.05
C ALA A 329 -9.88 5.13 22.05
N TYR A 330 -8.87 4.81 21.23
CA TYR A 330 -8.94 3.68 20.31
C TYR A 330 -8.72 2.35 21.04
N CYS A 331 -7.76 2.29 21.96
CA CYS A 331 -7.56 1.10 22.80
C CYS A 331 -8.77 0.78 23.68
N GLN A 332 -9.50 1.79 24.16
CA GLN A 332 -10.75 1.60 24.90
C GLN A 332 -11.88 0.98 24.05
N ARG A 333 -11.84 1.17 22.73
CA ARG A 333 -12.79 0.53 21.80
C ARG A 333 -12.31 -0.84 21.33
N LEU A 334 -11.00 -1.10 21.37
CA LEU A 334 -10.41 -2.40 21.09
C LEU A 334 -10.60 -3.40 22.24
N TRP A 335 -10.73 -2.90 23.48
CA TRP A 335 -10.91 -3.71 24.68
C TRP A 335 -11.79 -2.97 25.70
N PRO A 336 -12.77 -3.63 26.36
CA PRO A 336 -12.98 -5.08 26.44
C PRO A 336 -13.64 -5.69 25.19
N GLY A 337 -13.33 -6.96 24.90
CA GLY A 337 -13.81 -7.67 23.71
C GLY A 337 -12.99 -8.94 23.40
N PRO A 338 -13.20 -9.57 22.22
CA PRO A 338 -12.52 -10.82 21.85
C PRO A 338 -11.01 -10.66 21.61
N LEU A 339 -10.54 -9.42 21.43
CA LEU A 339 -9.15 -9.12 21.07
C LEU A 339 -8.12 -9.79 21.99
N LEU A 340 -8.30 -9.69 23.31
CA LEU A 340 -7.30 -10.22 24.25
C LEU A 340 -7.22 -11.75 24.17
N SER A 341 -8.36 -12.43 24.04
CA SER A 341 -8.40 -13.89 23.87
C SER A 341 -7.72 -14.29 22.56
N SER A 342 -8.05 -13.62 21.46
CA SER A 342 -7.43 -13.89 20.17
C SER A 342 -5.91 -13.66 20.20
N LEU A 343 -5.44 -12.66 20.95
CA LEU A 343 -4.00 -12.43 21.11
C LEU A 343 -3.32 -13.56 21.89
N LEU A 344 -3.94 -14.08 22.95
CA LEU A 344 -3.43 -15.24 23.67
C LEU A 344 -3.35 -16.48 22.76
N ASP A 345 -4.34 -16.69 21.91
CA ASP A 345 -4.33 -17.78 20.92
C ASP A 345 -3.18 -17.61 19.92
N THR A 346 -2.93 -16.40 19.42
CA THR A 346 -1.81 -16.12 18.50
C THR A 346 -0.43 -16.29 19.16
N LEU A 347 -0.31 -16.12 20.48
CA LEU A 347 0.93 -16.42 21.21
C LEU A 347 1.24 -17.94 21.23
N ALA A 348 0.29 -18.80 20.89
CA ALA A 348 0.53 -20.23 20.72
C ALA A 348 1.13 -20.58 19.34
N PHE A 349 1.24 -19.64 18.41
CA PHE A 349 1.77 -19.89 17.07
C PHE A 349 3.30 -20.06 17.11
N SER A 350 3.85 -20.80 16.14
CA SER A 350 5.29 -20.99 15.96
C SER A 350 5.94 -19.88 15.13
N ASP A 351 5.15 -19.12 14.36
CA ASP A 351 5.65 -18.06 13.49
C ASP A 351 6.07 -16.83 14.30
N THR A 352 7.36 -16.51 14.25
CA THR A 352 7.93 -15.42 15.07
C THR A 352 7.44 -14.04 14.64
N GLU A 353 7.02 -13.86 13.38
CA GLU A 353 6.49 -12.58 12.91
C GLU A 353 5.07 -12.35 13.46
N VAL A 354 4.22 -13.38 13.43
CA VAL A 354 2.86 -13.34 14.02
C VAL A 354 2.95 -13.09 15.52
N VAL A 355 3.76 -13.87 16.24
CA VAL A 355 3.95 -13.69 17.69
C VAL A 355 4.53 -12.31 17.97
N GLY A 356 5.51 -11.87 17.20
CA GLY A 356 6.09 -10.54 17.29
C GLY A 356 5.03 -9.43 17.20
N GLN A 357 4.16 -9.46 16.17
CA GLN A 357 3.09 -8.46 16.03
C GLN A 357 2.07 -8.53 17.18
N SER A 358 1.78 -9.73 17.67
CA SER A 358 0.89 -9.94 18.82
C SER A 358 1.45 -9.30 20.10
N LEU A 359 2.74 -9.48 20.35
CA LEU A 359 3.44 -8.82 21.45
C LEU A 359 3.43 -7.29 21.33
N GLU A 360 3.51 -6.74 20.11
CA GLU A 360 3.37 -5.31 19.87
C GLU A 360 2.00 -4.78 20.29
N LEU A 361 0.96 -5.49 19.86
CA LEU A 361 -0.41 -5.08 20.12
C LEU A 361 -0.72 -5.14 21.60
N LEU A 362 -0.27 -6.18 22.30
CA LEU A 362 -0.37 -6.29 23.75
C LEU A 362 0.37 -5.14 24.46
N GLN A 363 1.58 -4.78 24.00
CA GLN A 363 2.33 -3.66 24.57
C GLN A 363 1.59 -2.33 24.41
N LEU A 364 1.05 -2.05 23.22
CA LEU A 364 0.25 -0.85 22.96
C LEU A 364 -1.05 -0.86 23.78
N LEU A 365 -1.68 -2.02 23.92
CA LEU A 365 -2.90 -2.17 24.70
C LEU A 365 -2.63 -1.90 26.18
N PHE A 366 -1.62 -2.53 26.79
CA PHE A 366 -1.30 -2.35 28.21
C PHE A 366 -0.87 -0.92 28.53
N LEU A 367 -0.16 -0.27 27.60
CA LEU A 367 0.23 1.13 27.75
C LEU A 367 -0.97 2.06 27.97
N TYR A 368 -2.10 1.80 27.30
CA TYR A 368 -3.27 2.66 27.35
C TYR A 368 -4.44 2.11 28.18
N GLN A 369 -4.45 0.80 28.42
CA GLN A 369 -5.49 0.07 29.15
C GLN A 369 -4.85 -0.89 30.18
N PRO A 370 -4.40 -0.41 31.35
CA PRO A 370 -3.80 -1.25 32.39
C PRO A 370 -4.70 -2.40 32.86
N GLY A 371 -6.03 -2.22 32.81
CA GLY A 371 -6.99 -3.29 33.09
C GLY A 371 -6.85 -4.50 32.16
N ALA A 372 -6.39 -4.30 30.92
CA ALA A 372 -6.12 -5.39 29.99
C ALA A 372 -4.90 -6.23 30.42
N ALA A 373 -3.90 -5.62 31.08
CA ALA A 373 -2.76 -6.34 31.63
C ALA A 373 -3.18 -7.27 32.77
N GLN A 374 -4.07 -6.81 33.65
CA GLN A 374 -4.63 -7.63 34.72
C GLN A 374 -5.46 -8.79 34.15
N ALA A 375 -6.30 -8.53 33.16
CA ALA A 375 -7.07 -9.58 32.48
C ALA A 375 -6.14 -10.60 31.77
N PHE A 376 -5.03 -10.13 31.19
CA PHE A 376 -4.02 -10.99 30.58
C PHE A 376 -3.38 -11.93 31.60
N LEU A 377 -3.03 -11.44 32.79
CA LEU A 377 -2.51 -12.27 33.88
C LEU A 377 -3.53 -13.32 34.33
N GLN A 378 -4.81 -12.94 34.43
CA GLN A 378 -5.90 -13.84 34.83
C GLN A 378 -6.14 -14.97 33.81
N GLN A 379 -5.82 -14.74 32.54
CA GLN A 379 -5.97 -15.71 31.44
C GLN A 379 -4.67 -16.46 31.14
N SER A 380 -3.81 -16.67 32.14
CA SER A 380 -2.53 -17.39 32.01
C SER A 380 -1.56 -16.78 30.99
N GLY A 381 -1.63 -15.47 30.73
CA GLY A 381 -0.80 -14.80 29.74
C GLY A 381 0.71 -14.94 29.97
N LEU A 382 1.17 -15.01 31.23
CA LEU A 382 2.58 -15.27 31.53
C LEU A 382 3.06 -16.63 31.01
N GLN A 383 2.22 -17.67 31.09
CA GLN A 383 2.55 -18.99 30.56
C GLN A 383 2.62 -18.98 29.03
N ALA A 384 1.79 -18.17 28.37
CA ALA A 384 1.87 -17.97 26.93
C ALA A 384 3.21 -17.31 26.51
N LEU A 385 3.74 -16.40 27.34
CA LEU A 385 5.02 -15.73 27.10
C LEU A 385 6.24 -16.62 27.31
N GLN A 386 6.19 -17.54 28.29
CA GLN A 386 7.30 -18.46 28.59
C GLN A 386 7.77 -19.27 27.37
N ARG A 387 6.86 -19.58 26.45
CA ARG A 387 7.17 -20.32 25.21
C ARG A 387 8.15 -19.59 24.28
N HIS A 388 8.29 -18.27 24.44
CA HIS A 388 9.05 -17.41 23.55
C HIS A 388 10.22 -16.72 24.25
N GLU A 389 10.51 -17.04 25.51
CA GLU A 389 11.60 -16.42 26.30
C GLU A 389 12.99 -16.70 25.69
N GLU A 390 13.18 -17.88 25.12
CA GLU A 390 14.45 -18.30 24.51
C GLU A 390 14.54 -17.93 23.00
N VAL A 391 13.48 -17.38 22.41
CA VAL A 391 13.48 -16.97 21.01
C VAL A 391 14.19 -15.63 20.88
N ALA A 392 15.43 -15.65 20.40
CA ALA A 392 16.31 -14.47 20.33
C ALA A 392 15.66 -13.23 19.67
N GLN A 393 14.81 -13.42 18.65
CA GLN A 393 14.12 -12.33 17.96
C GLN A 393 13.01 -11.67 18.81
N LEU A 394 12.47 -12.39 19.80
CA LEU A 394 11.31 -11.99 20.60
C LEU A 394 11.67 -11.65 22.04
N GLN A 395 12.83 -12.11 22.52
CA GLN A 395 13.26 -12.03 23.91
C GLN A 395 13.07 -10.63 24.54
N ASP A 396 13.56 -9.58 23.89
CA ASP A 396 13.42 -8.20 24.39
C ASP A 396 11.95 -7.77 24.55
N ARG A 397 11.09 -8.18 23.61
CA ARG A 397 9.66 -7.83 23.60
C ARG A 397 8.90 -8.62 24.66
N VAL A 398 9.21 -9.91 24.80
CA VAL A 398 8.66 -10.79 25.83
C VAL A 398 8.99 -10.23 27.21
N HIS A 399 10.26 -9.92 27.46
CA HIS A 399 10.69 -9.37 28.74
C HIS A 399 10.03 -8.01 29.05
N ALA A 400 9.99 -7.10 28.07
CA ALA A 400 9.34 -5.80 28.24
C ALA A 400 7.84 -5.95 28.57
N LEU A 401 7.15 -6.89 27.92
CA LEU A 401 5.73 -7.14 28.14
C LEU A 401 5.47 -7.79 29.50
N GLN A 402 6.30 -8.73 29.94
CA GLN A 402 6.23 -9.32 31.29
C GLN A 402 6.38 -8.24 32.37
N GLN A 403 7.37 -7.36 32.24
CA GLN A 403 7.57 -6.27 33.19
C GLN A 403 6.37 -5.33 33.23
N THR A 404 5.81 -5.00 32.07
CA THR A 404 4.61 -4.15 31.96
C THR A 404 3.40 -4.83 32.58
N ALA A 405 3.21 -6.13 32.37
CA ALA A 405 2.07 -6.86 32.89
C ALA A 405 2.11 -7.03 34.42
N LEU A 406 3.31 -7.20 34.99
CA LEU A 406 3.48 -7.43 36.44
C LEU A 406 3.50 -6.14 37.28
N HIS A 407 3.90 -5.01 36.68
CA HIS A 407 4.17 -3.77 37.42
C HIS A 407 3.40 -2.53 36.92
N GLY A 408 2.69 -2.65 35.80
CA GLY A 408 1.81 -1.61 35.25
C GLY A 408 0.37 -1.80 35.70
#